data_AF-A0A8C3MNI2-F1
#
_entry.id   AF-A0A8C3MNI2-F1
#
_cell.length_a   1.000
_cell.length_b   1.000
_cell.length_c   1.000
_cell.angle_alpha   90.00
_cell.angle_beta   90.00
_cell.angle_gamma   90.00
#
_symmetry.space_group_name_H-M   'P 1'
#
loop_
_entity.id
_entity.type
_entity.pdbx_description
1 polymer ?
#
loop_
_entity_poly.entity_id
_entity_poly.type
_entity_poly.pdbx_seq_one_letter_code
_entity_poly.pdbx_strand_id
1 'polypeptide(L)'
;MAVFHDEVEIEDFEYDEETGTYSYPCPCGDRFLITREDLENGEDVATCPSCSLILRVIYDQVGAEGGWSVLMNASWTVLLWDEKVWAW
;
A
#
# COMPACT_ATOMS: atom_id res chain seq x y z
N MET A 1 -15.81 15.37 4.30
CA MET A 1 -15.88 13.93 3.97
C MET A 1 -14.88 13.71 2.85
N ALA A 2 -13.68 13.23 3.15
CA ALA A 2 -12.83 12.64 2.12
C ALA A 2 -13.34 11.21 1.96
N VAL A 3 -14.13 10.99 0.92
CA VAL A 3 -14.65 9.67 0.56
C VAL A 3 -13.52 8.98 -0.20
N PHE A 4 -13.15 7.78 0.20
CA PHE A 4 -12.37 6.93 -0.70
C PHE A 4 -13.24 6.70 -1.93
N HIS A 5 -12.70 6.96 -3.11
CA HIS A 5 -13.52 6.92 -4.32
C HIS A 5 -13.84 5.48 -4.69
N ASP A 6 -12.83 4.61 -4.83
CA ASP A 6 -12.99 3.22 -5.25
C ASP A 6 -11.81 2.34 -4.79
N GLU A 7 -11.98 1.02 -4.88
CA GLU A 7 -10.94 0.00 -4.73
C GLU A 7 -10.72 -0.60 -6.12
N VAL A 8 -9.49 -0.54 -6.64
CA VAL A 8 -9.16 -0.99 -8.01
C VAL A 8 -8.01 -1.99 -7.95
N GLU A 9 -8.11 -3.04 -8.76
CA GLU A 9 -7.08 -4.07 -8.87
C GLU A 9 -5.85 -3.53 -9.60
N ILE A 10 -4.65 -3.90 -9.13
CA ILE A 10 -3.38 -3.48 -9.76
C ILE A 10 -3.28 -3.90 -11.23
N GLU A 11 -4.04 -4.93 -11.65
CA GLU A 11 -4.12 -5.39 -13.04
C GLU A 11 -4.77 -4.38 -14.00
N ASP A 12 -5.60 -3.46 -13.48
CA ASP A 12 -6.25 -2.40 -14.28
C ASP A 12 -5.36 -1.14 -14.40
N PHE A 13 -4.22 -1.12 -13.71
CA PHE A 13 -3.26 -0.01 -13.79
C PHE A 13 -2.31 -0.16 -14.97
N GLU A 14 -1.95 0.97 -15.56
CA GLU A 14 -0.94 1.05 -16.61
C GLU A 14 0.45 1.14 -15.95
N TYR A 15 1.26 0.07 -16.07
CA TYR A 15 2.61 0.02 -15.51
C TYR A 15 3.64 0.57 -16.49
N ASP A 16 4.43 1.54 -16.02
CA ASP A 16 5.56 2.10 -16.76
C ASP A 16 6.87 1.45 -16.29
N GLU A 17 7.49 0.65 -17.16
CA GLU A 17 8.72 -0.08 -16.84
C GLU A 17 9.97 0.81 -16.77
N GLU A 18 9.94 2.00 -17.37
CA GLU A 18 11.05 2.94 -17.35
C GLU A 18 11.16 3.65 -16.00
N THR A 19 10.01 3.97 -15.39
CA THR A 19 9.92 4.69 -14.12
C THR A 19 9.48 3.82 -12.93
N GLY A 20 9.03 2.59 -13.17
CA GLY A 20 8.55 1.68 -12.13
C GLY A 20 7.27 2.18 -11.44
N THR A 21 6.44 2.93 -12.16
CA THR A 21 5.25 3.61 -11.62
C THR A 21 3.99 3.07 -12.27
N TYR A 22 2.97 2.82 -11.46
CA TYR A 22 1.63 2.47 -11.90
C TYR A 22 0.78 3.73 -12.02
N SER A 23 0.05 3.85 -13.12
CA SER A 23 -0.83 4.99 -13.37
C SER A 23 -2.25 4.56 -13.71
N TYR A 24 -3.23 5.31 -13.20
CA TYR A 24 -4.67 5.04 -13.40
C TYR A 24 -5.44 6.30 -13.78
N PRO A 25 -6.34 6.29 -14.78
CA PRO A 25 -7.10 7.47 -15.17
C PRO A 25 -8.04 7.94 -14.06
N CYS A 26 -7.85 9.17 -13.58
CA CYS A 26 -8.72 9.77 -12.58
C CYS A 26 -9.87 10.53 -13.25
N PRO A 27 -11.12 10.46 -12.74
CA PRO A 27 -12.24 11.23 -13.28
C PRO A 27 -12.06 12.75 -13.19
N CYS A 28 -11.07 13.24 -12.45
CA CYS A 28 -10.75 14.66 -12.37
C CYS A 28 -9.97 15.20 -13.60
N GLY A 29 -9.49 14.32 -14.49
CA GLY A 29 -8.75 14.68 -15.71
C GLY A 29 -7.24 14.40 -15.65
N ASP A 30 -6.72 14.04 -14.48
CA ASP A 30 -5.34 13.61 -14.24
C ASP A 30 -5.24 12.10 -14.04
N ARG A 31 -4.09 11.61 -13.60
CA ARG A 31 -3.85 10.19 -13.30
C ARG A 31 -3.45 10.00 -11.84
N PHE A 32 -3.95 8.95 -11.22
CA PHE A 32 -3.36 8.45 -9.97
C PHE A 32 -1.99 7.87 -10.27
N LEU A 33 -1.06 8.06 -9.34
CA LEU A 33 0.30 7.56 -9.45
C LEU A 33 0.63 6.82 -8.15
N ILE A 34 1.25 5.65 -8.29
CA ILE A 34 1.79 4.87 -7.19
C ILE A 34 3.04 4.14 -7.67
N THR A 35 4.09 4.13 -6.88
CA THR A 35 5.32 3.45 -7.25
C THR A 35 5.25 1.97 -6.90
N ARG A 36 6.01 1.13 -7.60
CA ARG A 36 6.14 -0.28 -7.23
C ARG A 36 6.77 -0.44 -5.85
N GLU A 37 7.73 0.41 -5.50
CA GLU A 37 8.38 0.38 -4.18
C GLU A 37 7.38 0.64 -3.05
N ASP A 38 6.42 1.54 -3.22
CA ASP A 38 5.34 1.77 -2.24
C ASP A 38 4.50 0.49 -2.04
N LEU A 39 4.07 -0.14 -3.13
CA LEU A 39 3.33 -1.40 -3.09
C LEU A 39 4.13 -2.53 -2.43
N GLU A 40 5.44 -2.61 -2.70
CA GLU A 40 6.35 -3.59 -2.09
C GLU A 40 6.55 -3.34 -0.57
N ASN A 41 6.44 -2.09 -0.12
CA ASN A 41 6.44 -1.72 1.31
C ASN A 41 5.09 -1.94 1.99
N GLY A 42 4.04 -2.30 1.24
CA GLY A 42 2.67 -2.47 1.74
C GLY A 42 1.86 -1.18 1.78
N GLU A 43 2.28 -0.14 1.05
CA GLU A 43 1.51 1.08 0.84
C GLU A 43 0.64 0.89 -0.42
N ASP A 44 -0.66 0.69 -0.21
CA ASP A 44 -1.66 0.45 -1.26
C ASP A 44 -2.43 1.72 -1.69
N VAL A 45 -1.94 2.90 -1.34
CA VAL A 45 -2.68 4.17 -1.52
C VAL A 45 -2.15 4.95 -2.72
N ALA A 46 -2.85 4.87 -3.85
CA ALA A 46 -2.54 5.69 -5.00
C ALA A 46 -3.11 7.10 -4.84
N THR A 47 -2.27 8.11 -5.09
CA THR A 47 -2.63 9.52 -4.87
C THR A 47 -2.65 10.30 -6.19
N CYS A 48 -3.66 11.14 -6.40
CA CYS A 48 -3.73 12.02 -7.57
C CYS A 48 -3.25 13.45 -7.23
N PRO A 49 -2.27 14.02 -7.97
CA PRO A 49 -1.71 15.34 -7.66
C PRO A 49 -2.68 16.51 -7.89
N SER A 50 -3.70 16.36 -8.74
CA SER A 50 -4.65 17.44 -9.05
C SER A 50 -5.84 17.50 -8.11
N CYS A 51 -6.38 16.34 -7.71
CA CYS A 51 -7.63 16.29 -6.95
C CYS A 51 -7.44 15.89 -5.49
N SER A 52 -6.20 15.63 -5.03
CA SER A 52 -5.89 15.14 -3.67
C SER A 52 -6.69 13.89 -3.27
N LEU A 53 -7.24 13.21 -4.27
CA LEU A 53 -8.00 12.00 -4.11
C LEU A 53 -7.03 10.85 -3.90
N ILE A 54 -7.52 9.89 -3.12
CA ILE A 54 -6.82 8.65 -2.81
C ILE A 54 -7.69 7.48 -3.24
N LEU A 55 -7.04 6.49 -3.82
CA LEU A 55 -7.64 5.25 -4.30
C LEU A 55 -6.88 4.06 -3.68
N ARG A 56 -7.61 3.02 -3.30
CA ARG A 56 -7.02 1.80 -2.73
C ARG A 56 -6.70 0.82 -3.83
N VAL A 57 -5.45 0.36 -3.85
CA VAL A 57 -4.94 -0.55 -4.86
C VAL A 57 -4.94 -1.97 -4.29
N ILE A 58 -5.82 -2.81 -4.82
CA ILE A 58 -5.89 -4.22 -4.43
C ILE A 58 -4.84 -4.98 -5.26
N TYR A 59 -3.88 -5.60 -4.58
CA TYR A 59 -2.90 -6.47 -5.22
C TYR A 59 -2.93 -7.85 -4.55
N ASP A 60 -3.03 -8.91 -5.35
CA ASP A 60 -2.85 -10.27 -4.83
C ASP A 60 -1.34 -10.58 -4.79
N GLN A 61 -0.82 -10.59 -3.58
CA GLN A 61 0.49 -11.15 -3.30
C GLN A 61 0.39 -12.68 -3.37
N VAL A 62 0.33 -13.24 -4.59
CA VAL A 62 0.42 -14.69 -4.85
C VAL A 62 1.78 -15.15 -4.33
N GLY A 63 1.83 -15.55 -3.06
CA GLY A 63 3.09 -15.95 -2.43
C GLY A 63 3.20 -15.82 -0.91
N ALA A 64 2.12 -15.62 -0.14
CA ALA A 64 2.20 -15.65 1.32
C ALA A 64 1.01 -16.36 1.99
N GLU A 65 0.73 -17.58 1.57
CA GLU A 65 0.15 -18.57 2.47
C GLU A 65 1.21 -18.96 3.53
N GLY A 66 1.33 -18.10 4.55
CA GLY A 66 2.25 -18.28 5.67
C GLY A 66 2.83 -16.93 6.11
N GLY A 67 2.53 -16.54 7.35
CA GLY A 67 2.91 -15.24 7.89
C GLY A 67 4.40 -14.95 7.80
N TRP A 68 4.73 -13.72 7.43
CA TRP A 68 6.03 -13.14 7.67
C TRP A 68 5.81 -11.80 8.37
N SER A 69 5.95 -11.86 9.69
CA SER A 69 6.47 -10.82 10.57
C SER A 69 6.86 -9.51 9.88
N VAL A 70 5.92 -8.58 9.74
CA VAL A 70 6.24 -7.14 9.75
C VAL A 70 6.47 -6.72 11.21
N LEU A 71 7.51 -7.30 11.81
CA LEU A 71 8.29 -6.61 12.83
C LEU A 71 9.69 -6.60 12.26
N MET A 72 10.20 -5.41 11.93
CA MET A 72 11.59 -4.95 12.16
C MET A 72 11.96 -3.84 11.15
N ASN A 73 12.39 -2.61 11.47
CA ASN A 73 12.65 -1.86 12.71
C ASN A 73 12.93 -0.38 12.34
N ALA A 74 12.60 0.60 13.20
CA ALA A 74 13.59 1.42 13.92
C ALA A 74 12.99 2.65 14.65
N SER A 75 13.36 2.77 15.93
CA SER A 75 13.56 4.03 16.66
C SER A 75 12.43 4.64 17.51
N TRP A 76 11.75 3.89 18.38
CA TRP A 76 11.32 4.43 19.69
C TRP A 76 11.57 3.41 20.80
N THR A 77 12.55 3.75 21.65
CA THR A 77 12.81 3.19 22.98
C THR A 77 11.54 3.20 23.85
N VAL A 78 11.52 2.34 24.91
CA VAL A 78 10.61 2.29 26.09
C VAL A 78 9.40 1.34 25.88
N LEU A 79 9.10 0.28 26.66
CA LEU A 79 9.58 -0.29 27.93
C LEU A 79 8.92 -1.68 28.15
N LEU A 80 9.56 -2.57 28.93
CA LEU A 80 8.98 -3.58 29.88
C LEU A 80 7.91 -4.55 29.33
N TRP A 81 8.05 -5.88 29.35
CA TRP A 81 8.49 -6.71 30.47
C TRP A 81 8.69 -8.17 30.00
N ASP A 82 9.70 -8.79 30.60
CA ASP A 82 10.11 -10.18 30.53
C ASP A 82 9.05 -11.12 31.18
N GLU A 83 8.97 -12.36 30.68
CA GLU A 83 8.35 -13.55 31.31
C GLU A 83 6.80 -13.71 31.44
N LYS A 84 6.31 -14.81 30.84
CA LYS A 84 5.00 -15.50 31.02
C LYS A 84 3.82 -14.81 30.30
N VAL A 85 3.00 -15.49 29.50
CA VAL A 85 2.24 -16.71 29.83
C VAL A 85 1.70 -17.35 28.55
N TRP A 86 1.57 -18.67 28.63
CA TRP A 86 0.90 -19.57 27.70
C TRP A 86 -0.64 -19.43 27.80
N ALA A 87 -1.36 -19.58 26.68
CA ALA A 87 -2.77 -19.96 26.62
C ALA A 87 -3.04 -20.52 25.21
N TRP A 88 -3.05 -21.85 25.05
CA TRP A 88 -4.26 -22.71 24.98
C TRP A 88 -5.19 -22.37 23.82
#